data_AF-A0A166T0X7-F1
#
_entry.id   AF-A0A166T0X7-F1
#
_cell.length_a   1.000
_cell.length_b   1.000
_cell.length_c   1.000
_cell.angle_alpha   90.00
_cell.angle_beta   90.00
_cell.angle_gamma   90.00
#
_symmetry.space_group_name_H-M   'P 1'
#
loop_
_entity.id
_entity.type
_entity.pdbx_description
1 polymer ?
#
loop_
_entity_poly.entity_id
_entity_poly.type
_entity_poly.pdbx_seq_one_letter_code
_entity_poly.pdbx_strand_id
1 'polypeptide(L)'
;MLFLDFDGVICDAFTECAVVAWHGYRPAPPGAAPTLDGAVLPDRFVADFRRIRPYARTLGGFLVAHHPDAGTVDSQEGYDRLFAAFEPADVADFERRATAVRTRLRLSSPRRWLDVHQVYPQVGVAMARHHGRVVVVTAKDAVSAGEILAHHGLRGHVAEIIGDCADKPAAINAARERSGRPDRVLFVDDNLDNVLGAVRAGVPSRWARWGYHTAEHVRRAGAESVSPIELAELAGLTV
;
A
#
# COMPACT_ATOMS: atom_id res chain seq x y z
N MET A 1 -6.39 -15.32 12.80
CA MET A 1 -5.96 -13.91 12.72
C MET A 1 -5.80 -13.59 11.27
N LEU A 2 -6.40 -12.49 10.85
CA LEU A 2 -6.34 -12.03 9.47
C LEU A 2 -5.35 -10.88 9.40
N PHE A 3 -4.25 -11.08 8.68
CA PHE A 3 -3.25 -10.05 8.41
C PHE A 3 -3.53 -9.46 7.04
N LEU A 4 -3.68 -8.15 6.98
CA LEU A 4 -4.01 -7.44 5.74
C LEU A 4 -2.98 -6.36 5.48
N ASP A 5 -2.52 -6.24 4.23
CA ASP A 5 -1.95 -4.96 3.80
C ASP A 5 -3.02 -3.87 3.82
N PHE A 6 -2.58 -2.62 3.82
CA PHE A 6 -3.46 -1.47 3.81
C PHE A 6 -3.75 -0.99 2.38
N ASP A 7 -2.74 -0.43 1.70
CA ASP A 7 -2.90 0.12 0.35
C ASP A 7 -3.09 -1.04 -0.63
N GLY A 8 -4.10 -0.96 -1.49
CA GLY A 8 -4.39 -2.01 -2.49
C GLY A 8 -5.18 -3.21 -1.95
N VAL A 9 -5.17 -3.47 -0.64
CA VAL A 9 -5.97 -4.52 0.00
C VAL A 9 -7.17 -3.98 0.75
N ILE A 10 -6.95 -3.15 1.79
CA ILE A 10 -8.04 -2.53 2.57
C ILE A 10 -8.61 -1.34 1.83
N CYS A 11 -7.73 -0.55 1.21
CA CYS A 11 -8.03 0.77 0.70
C CYS A 11 -7.40 1.01 -0.67
N ASP A 12 -8.15 1.57 -1.61
CA ASP A 12 -7.56 2.30 -2.73
C ASP A 12 -7.09 3.67 -2.21
N ALA A 13 -5.78 3.89 -2.29
CA ALA A 13 -5.10 5.11 -1.87
C ALA A 13 -4.39 5.80 -3.04
N PHE A 14 -4.75 5.45 -4.29
CA PHE A 14 -4.08 5.90 -5.50
C PHE A 14 -3.97 7.42 -5.55
N THR A 15 -5.09 8.13 -5.33
CA THR A 15 -5.16 9.59 -5.40
C THR A 15 -4.19 10.24 -4.42
N GLU A 16 -4.18 9.79 -3.17
CA GLU A 16 -3.30 10.33 -2.15
C GLU A 16 -1.82 10.08 -2.48
N CYS A 17 -1.49 8.86 -2.89
CA CYS A 17 -0.13 8.49 -3.26
C CYS A 17 0.38 9.30 -4.46
N ALA A 18 -0.46 9.53 -5.48
CA ALA A 18 -0.12 10.34 -6.63
C ALA A 18 0.12 11.82 -6.25
N VAL A 19 -0.75 12.40 -5.42
CA VAL A 19 -0.61 13.78 -4.94
C VAL A 19 0.66 13.95 -4.10
N VAL A 20 0.91 13.02 -3.18
CA VAL A 20 2.10 13.03 -2.34
C VAL A 20 3.37 12.86 -3.16
N ALA A 21 3.37 11.97 -4.15
CA ALA A 21 4.50 11.79 -5.06
C ALA A 21 4.75 13.05 -5.90
N TRP A 22 3.71 13.73 -6.36
CA TRP A 22 3.84 14.96 -7.15
C TRP A 22 4.47 16.10 -6.35
N HIS A 23 3.88 16.42 -5.20
CA HIS A 23 4.36 17.51 -4.34
C HIS A 23 5.63 17.15 -3.58
N GLY A 24 5.93 15.86 -3.39
CA GLY A 24 7.18 15.39 -2.79
C GLY A 24 8.39 15.63 -3.70
N TYR A 25 8.20 15.62 -5.02
CA TYR A 25 9.26 15.92 -5.99
C TYR A 25 9.45 17.42 -6.21
N ARG A 26 8.35 18.18 -6.22
CA ARG A 26 8.36 19.62 -6.49
C ARG A 26 8.29 20.42 -5.18
N PRO A 27 9.33 21.13 -4.77
CA PRO A 27 9.25 21.98 -3.59
C PRO A 27 8.14 23.03 -3.78
N ALA A 28 7.15 23.01 -2.89
CA ALA A 28 6.13 24.05 -2.85
C ALA A 28 6.76 25.38 -2.42
N PRO A 29 6.28 26.52 -2.94
CA PRO A 29 6.63 27.82 -2.38
C PRO A 29 6.39 27.86 -0.86
N PRO A 30 7.20 28.58 -0.08
CA PRO A 30 6.97 28.75 1.34
C PRO A 30 5.54 29.24 1.61
N GLY A 31 4.81 28.52 2.47
CA GLY A 31 3.42 28.85 2.84
C GLY A 31 2.33 28.31 1.91
N ALA A 32 2.67 27.75 0.74
CA ALA A 32 1.69 27.07 -0.11
C ALA A 32 1.33 25.70 0.48
N ALA A 33 0.05 25.51 0.81
CA ALA A 33 -0.45 24.21 1.22
C ALA A 33 -0.54 23.28 -0.01
N PRO A 34 -0.08 22.02 0.09
CA PRO A 34 -0.38 21.03 -0.95
C PRO A 34 -1.90 20.85 -1.07
N THR A 35 -2.37 20.52 -2.27
CA THR A 35 -3.80 20.30 -2.55
C THR A 35 -4.04 18.83 -2.87
N LEU A 36 -5.18 18.30 -2.41
CA LEU A 36 -5.66 16.96 -2.75
C LEU A 36 -6.43 16.91 -4.07
N ASP A 37 -6.56 18.05 -4.74
CA ASP A 37 -7.26 18.11 -6.01
C ASP A 37 -6.43 17.44 -7.11
N GLY A 38 -6.82 16.22 -7.47
CA GLY A 38 -6.22 15.46 -8.55
C GLY A 38 -6.27 16.17 -9.91
N ALA A 39 -7.19 17.11 -10.11
CA ALA A 39 -7.26 17.94 -11.32
C ALA A 39 -6.06 18.88 -11.46
N VAL A 40 -5.27 19.07 -10.39
CA VAL A 40 -4.03 19.87 -10.41
C VAL A 40 -2.83 19.03 -10.88
N LEU A 41 -2.96 17.70 -10.91
CA LEU A 41 -1.90 16.82 -11.41
C LEU A 41 -1.94 16.78 -12.94
N PRO A 42 -0.80 16.98 -13.63
CA PRO A 42 -0.77 16.85 -15.08
C PRO A 42 -1.16 15.45 -15.54
N ASP A 43 -1.98 15.34 -16.58
CA ASP A 43 -2.48 14.07 -17.11
C ASP A 43 -1.36 13.06 -17.39
N ARG A 44 -0.23 13.54 -17.95
CA ARG A 44 0.96 12.72 -18.20
C ARG A 44 1.48 12.10 -16.90
N PHE A 45 1.63 12.89 -15.84
CA PHE A 45 2.10 12.39 -14.56
C PHE A 45 1.13 11.37 -13.96
N VAL A 46 -0.18 11.61 -14.04
CA VAL A 46 -1.19 10.66 -13.54
C VAL A 46 -1.12 9.34 -14.31
N ALA A 47 -0.94 9.39 -15.63
CA ALA A 47 -0.78 8.21 -16.47
C ALA A 47 0.52 7.43 -16.14
N ASP A 48 1.64 8.14 -15.98
CA ASP A 48 2.94 7.57 -15.61
C ASP A 48 2.88 6.96 -14.21
N PHE A 49 2.25 7.65 -13.25
CA PHE A 49 2.04 7.15 -11.89
C PHE A 49 1.17 5.89 -11.86
N ARG A 50 0.08 5.85 -12.64
CA ARG A 50 -0.76 4.65 -12.80
C ARG A 50 0.02 3.46 -13.36
N ARG A 51 0.92 3.72 -14.31
CA ARG A 51 1.76 2.70 -14.93
C ARG A 51 2.77 2.11 -13.94
N ILE A 52 3.41 2.93 -13.12
CA ILE A 52 4.44 2.48 -12.17
C ILE A 52 3.87 1.94 -10.85
N ARG A 53 2.65 2.34 -10.46
CA ARG A 53 2.07 2.03 -9.15
C ARG A 53 2.11 0.54 -8.78
N PRO A 54 1.83 -0.42 -9.68
CA PRO A 54 1.90 -1.85 -9.37
C PRO A 54 3.29 -2.36 -9.00
N TYR A 55 4.36 -1.68 -9.43
CA TYR A 55 5.75 -2.10 -9.22
C TYR A 55 6.39 -1.42 -7.99
N ALA A 56 5.92 -0.22 -7.64
CA ALA A 56 6.44 0.54 -6.51
C ALA A 56 5.93 0.02 -5.16
N ARG A 57 6.87 -0.38 -4.29
CA ARG A 57 6.59 -0.95 -2.96
C ARG A 57 6.57 0.07 -1.83
N THR A 58 7.45 1.06 -1.91
CA THR A 58 7.66 2.08 -0.87
C THR A 58 7.35 3.46 -1.42
N LEU A 59 7.24 4.44 -0.51
CA LEU A 59 7.06 5.82 -0.89
C LEU A 59 8.20 6.32 -1.78
N GLY A 60 9.46 5.95 -1.47
CA GLY A 60 10.62 6.26 -2.29
C GLY A 60 10.51 5.77 -3.74
N GLY A 61 9.89 4.61 -3.97
CA GLY A 61 9.67 4.05 -5.30
C GLY A 61 8.81 4.93 -6.23
N PHE A 62 7.98 5.80 -5.66
CA PHE A 62 7.17 6.73 -6.45
C PHE A 62 7.99 7.80 -7.18
N LEU A 63 9.28 7.95 -6.84
CA LEU A 63 10.19 8.83 -7.57
C LEU A 63 10.28 8.49 -9.07
N VAL A 64 10.10 7.22 -9.42
CA VAL A 64 10.11 6.75 -10.82
C VAL A 64 9.03 7.44 -11.66
N ALA A 65 7.90 7.85 -11.07
CA ALA A 65 6.85 8.56 -11.80
C ALA A 65 7.29 9.93 -12.37
N HIS A 66 8.43 10.45 -11.91
CA HIS A 66 9.05 11.69 -12.42
C HIS A 66 10.15 11.43 -13.45
N HIS A 67 10.53 10.18 -13.69
CA HIS A 67 11.50 9.83 -14.71
C HIS A 67 10.92 10.11 -16.12
N PRO A 68 11.68 10.67 -17.08
CA PRO A 68 11.18 10.95 -18.43
C PRO A 68 10.58 9.72 -19.13
N ASP A 69 11.15 8.55 -18.85
CA ASP A 69 10.74 7.25 -19.41
C ASP A 69 9.75 6.47 -18.53
N ALA A 70 9.18 7.06 -17.46
CA ALA A 70 8.18 6.38 -16.63
C ALA A 70 7.00 5.82 -17.45
N GLY A 71 6.66 6.50 -18.54
CA GLY A 71 5.62 6.12 -19.48
C GLY A 71 5.90 4.84 -20.28
N THR A 72 7.13 4.31 -20.26
CA THR A 72 7.52 3.09 -20.99
C THR A 72 7.57 1.85 -20.10
N VAL A 73 7.39 1.99 -18.78
CA VAL A 73 7.43 0.87 -17.84
C VAL A 73 6.30 -0.12 -18.12
N ASP A 74 6.66 -1.36 -18.47
CA ASP A 74 5.73 -2.45 -18.74
C ASP A 74 6.07 -3.74 -17.97
N SER A 75 7.13 -3.69 -17.17
CA SER A 75 7.67 -4.83 -16.43
C SER A 75 8.38 -4.41 -15.15
N GLN A 76 8.52 -5.35 -14.20
CA GLN A 76 9.29 -5.12 -12.97
C GLN A 76 10.75 -4.77 -13.29
N GLU A 77 11.37 -5.46 -14.25
CA GLU A 77 12.74 -5.16 -14.68
C GLU A 77 12.86 -3.74 -15.28
N GLY A 78 11.88 -3.33 -16.08
CA GLY A 78 11.81 -1.96 -16.60
C GLY A 78 11.74 -0.92 -15.48
N TYR A 79 10.86 -1.14 -14.50
CA TYR A 79 10.74 -0.28 -13.33
C TYR A 79 12.04 -0.24 -12.51
N ASP A 80 12.62 -1.39 -12.19
CA ASP A 80 13.83 -1.51 -11.36
C ASP A 80 15.02 -0.80 -12.00
N ARG A 81 15.14 -0.88 -13.33
CA ARG A 81 16.16 -0.16 -14.11
C ARG A 81 16.03 1.36 -13.97
N LEU A 82 14.82 1.90 -14.05
CA LEU A 82 14.58 3.33 -13.87
C LEU A 82 14.81 3.75 -12.42
N PHE A 83 14.39 2.93 -11.46
CA PHE A 83 14.59 3.21 -10.04
C PHE A 83 16.08 3.23 -9.68
N ALA A 84 16.86 2.30 -10.23
CA ALA A 84 18.31 2.22 -10.02
C ALA A 84 19.10 3.40 -10.62
N ALA A 85 18.47 4.23 -11.47
CA ALA A 85 19.10 5.44 -12.01
C ALA A 85 19.10 6.61 -11.01
N PHE A 86 18.36 6.52 -9.90
CA PHE A 86 18.36 7.53 -8.85
C PHE A 86 19.42 7.22 -7.79
N GLU A 87 20.12 8.25 -7.33
CA GLU A 87 21.02 8.10 -6.19
C GLU A 87 20.22 7.80 -4.91
N PRO A 88 20.71 6.92 -4.02
CA PRO A 88 20.02 6.61 -2.77
C PRO A 88 19.70 7.85 -1.91
N ALA A 89 20.55 8.88 -1.97
CA ALA A 89 20.32 10.14 -1.29
C ALA A 89 19.10 10.90 -1.84
N ASP A 90 18.89 10.88 -3.16
CA ASP A 90 17.74 11.52 -3.82
C ASP A 90 16.44 10.80 -3.47
N VAL A 91 16.48 9.46 -3.44
CA VAL A 91 15.33 8.63 -3.01
C VAL A 91 14.96 8.96 -1.56
N ALA A 92 15.93 9.00 -0.66
CA ALA A 92 15.70 9.30 0.76
C ALA A 92 15.17 10.73 0.97
N ASP A 93 15.70 11.71 0.23
CA ASP A 93 15.26 13.09 0.32
C ASP A 93 13.85 13.29 -0.27
N PHE A 94 13.53 12.61 -1.38
CA PHE A 94 12.18 12.54 -1.92
C PHE A 94 11.20 11.92 -0.93
N GLU A 95 11.55 10.77 -0.33
CA GLU A 95 10.70 10.10 0.66
C GLU A 95 10.42 11.00 1.87
N ARG A 96 11.45 11.70 2.38
CA ARG A 96 11.28 12.71 3.44
C ARG A 96 10.30 13.81 3.04
N ARG A 97 10.44 14.38 1.84
CA ARG A 97 9.54 15.44 1.35
C ARG A 97 8.12 14.94 1.13
N ALA A 98 7.95 13.77 0.53
CA ALA A 98 6.66 13.13 0.32
C ALA A 98 5.94 12.87 1.65
N THR A 99 6.64 12.34 2.66
CA THR A 99 6.11 12.17 4.02
C THR A 99 5.70 13.50 4.66
N ALA A 100 6.48 14.56 4.46
CA ALA A 100 6.11 15.91 4.93
C ALA A 100 4.85 16.44 4.23
N VAL A 101 4.68 16.19 2.92
CA VAL A 101 3.46 16.54 2.18
C VAL A 101 2.26 15.80 2.75
N ARG A 102 2.34 14.47 2.93
CA ARG A 102 1.28 13.66 3.54
C ARG A 102 0.85 14.23 4.89
N THR A 103 1.83 14.54 5.75
CA THR A 103 1.58 15.13 7.07
C THR A 103 0.88 16.48 6.96
N ARG A 104 1.31 17.34 6.04
CA ARG A 104 0.66 18.64 5.81
C ARG A 104 -0.77 18.47 5.31
N LEU A 105 -1.04 17.56 4.37
CA LEU A 105 -2.39 17.29 3.86
C LEU A 105 -3.31 16.80 4.97
N ARG A 106 -2.84 15.83 5.77
CA ARG A 106 -3.55 15.28 6.93
C ARG A 106 -3.92 16.37 7.95
N LEU A 107 -3.00 17.29 8.24
CA LEU A 107 -3.23 18.35 9.24
C LEU A 107 -4.05 19.55 8.72
N SER A 108 -3.82 19.96 7.48
CA SER A 108 -4.46 21.17 6.90
C SER A 108 -5.83 20.90 6.30
N SER A 109 -6.10 19.68 5.85
CA SER A 109 -7.35 19.28 5.20
C SER A 109 -7.80 17.88 5.62
N PRO A 110 -7.93 17.59 6.94
CA PRO A 110 -8.11 16.23 7.46
C PRO A 110 -9.27 15.48 6.84
N ARG A 111 -10.45 16.10 6.75
CA ARG A 111 -11.64 15.45 6.15
C ARG A 111 -11.40 15.08 4.69
N ARG A 112 -10.95 16.03 3.86
CA ARG A 112 -10.66 15.77 2.45
C ARG A 112 -9.57 14.71 2.28
N TRP A 113 -8.55 14.72 3.14
CA TRP A 113 -7.49 13.71 3.12
C TRP A 113 -8.03 12.32 3.45
N LEU A 114 -8.97 12.21 4.38
CA LEU A 114 -9.65 10.94 4.67
C LEU A 114 -10.57 10.52 3.52
N ASP A 115 -11.34 11.44 2.95
CA ASP A 115 -12.34 11.14 1.91
C ASP A 115 -11.75 10.61 0.59
N VAL A 116 -10.47 10.88 0.29
CA VAL A 116 -9.81 10.36 -0.93
C VAL A 116 -9.38 8.89 -0.80
N HIS A 117 -9.48 8.31 0.40
CA HIS A 117 -9.19 6.91 0.66
C HIS A 117 -10.47 6.08 0.51
N GLN A 118 -10.50 5.17 -0.46
CA GLN A 118 -11.70 4.36 -0.73
C GLN A 118 -11.52 2.95 -0.19
N VAL A 119 -12.24 2.62 0.88
CA VAL A 119 -12.27 1.27 1.44
C VAL A 119 -13.17 0.36 0.61
N TYR A 120 -12.69 -0.84 0.31
CA TYR A 120 -13.49 -1.85 -0.37
C TYR A 120 -14.57 -2.42 0.58
N PRO A 121 -15.87 -2.36 0.24
CA PRO A 121 -16.94 -2.78 1.15
C PRO A 121 -16.80 -4.22 1.69
N GLN A 122 -16.36 -5.15 0.84
CA GLN A 122 -16.14 -6.56 1.17
C GLN A 122 -15.04 -6.76 2.22
N VAL A 123 -14.03 -5.88 2.25
CA VAL A 123 -13.00 -5.89 3.29
C VAL A 123 -13.64 -5.56 4.64
N GLY A 124 -14.55 -4.59 4.68
CA GLY A 124 -15.29 -4.26 5.91
C GLY A 124 -16.05 -5.48 6.47
N VAL A 125 -16.68 -6.26 5.59
CA VAL A 125 -17.36 -7.52 5.97
C VAL A 125 -16.37 -8.54 6.55
N ALA A 126 -15.23 -8.73 5.90
CA ALA A 126 -14.19 -9.64 6.38
C ALA A 126 -13.62 -9.20 7.73
N MET A 127 -13.35 -7.91 7.90
CA MET A 127 -12.86 -7.34 9.15
C MET A 127 -13.86 -7.50 10.29
N ALA A 128 -15.15 -7.27 10.03
CA ALA A 128 -16.21 -7.49 11.01
C ALA A 128 -16.28 -8.94 11.49
N ARG A 129 -16.21 -9.90 10.56
CA ARG A 129 -16.15 -11.35 10.87
C ARG A 129 -14.93 -11.73 11.72
N HIS A 130 -13.83 -10.99 11.55
CA HIS A 130 -12.60 -11.16 12.31
C HIS A 130 -12.41 -10.10 13.40
N HIS A 131 -13.48 -9.49 13.93
CA HIS A 131 -13.41 -8.45 14.96
C HIS A 131 -12.44 -8.82 16.10
N GLY A 132 -11.52 -7.90 16.43
CA GLY A 132 -10.48 -8.06 17.44
C GLY A 132 -9.36 -9.03 17.06
N ARG A 133 -9.33 -9.51 15.81
CA ARG A 133 -8.35 -10.50 15.29
C ARG A 133 -7.78 -10.11 13.93
N VAL A 134 -8.00 -8.87 13.50
CA VAL A 134 -7.38 -8.27 12.31
C VAL A 134 -6.09 -7.57 12.71
N VAL A 135 -5.01 -7.81 11.99
CA VAL A 135 -3.76 -7.07 12.10
C VAL A 135 -3.48 -6.42 10.75
N VAL A 136 -3.18 -5.13 10.75
CA VAL A 136 -2.78 -4.42 9.52
C VAL A 136 -1.26 -4.38 9.47
N VAL A 137 -0.67 -4.77 8.34
CA VAL A 137 0.80 -4.78 8.13
C VAL A 137 1.12 -4.04 6.84
N THR A 138 1.64 -2.81 6.97
CA THR A 138 1.73 -1.90 5.83
C THR A 138 2.98 -1.03 5.88
N ALA A 139 3.44 -0.60 4.69
CA ALA A 139 4.49 0.40 4.55
C ALA A 139 4.00 1.82 4.91
N LYS A 140 2.69 2.06 4.97
CA LYS A 140 2.11 3.32 5.44
C LYS A 140 2.35 3.50 6.94
N ASP A 141 2.47 4.75 7.40
CA ASP A 141 2.60 5.03 8.83
C ASP A 141 1.33 4.60 9.60
N ALA A 142 1.53 4.06 10.80
CA ALA A 142 0.44 3.51 11.60
C ALA A 142 -0.63 4.55 11.98
N VAL A 143 -0.22 5.82 12.12
CA VAL A 143 -1.12 6.94 12.43
C VAL A 143 -2.08 7.17 11.26
N SER A 144 -1.56 7.30 10.03
CA SER A 144 -2.38 7.48 8.83
C SER A 144 -3.35 6.31 8.64
N ALA A 145 -2.85 5.08 8.68
CA ALA A 145 -3.71 3.90 8.54
C ALA A 145 -4.81 3.86 9.63
N GLY A 146 -4.45 4.18 10.88
CA GLY A 146 -5.38 4.23 12.00
C GLY A 146 -6.48 5.28 11.84
N GLU A 147 -6.14 6.49 11.41
CA GLU A 147 -7.08 7.58 11.17
C GLU A 147 -8.05 7.26 10.02
N ILE A 148 -7.54 6.70 8.91
CA ILE A 148 -8.37 6.27 7.78
C ILE A 148 -9.33 5.16 8.20
N LEU A 149 -8.84 4.14 8.92
CA LEU A 149 -9.69 3.08 9.46
C LEU A 149 -10.77 3.62 10.40
N ALA A 150 -10.45 4.62 11.23
CA ALA A 150 -11.41 5.23 12.14
C ALA A 150 -12.48 6.01 11.37
N HIS A 151 -12.09 6.77 10.34
CA HIS A 151 -13.00 7.51 9.48
C HIS A 151 -14.02 6.59 8.79
N HIS A 152 -13.61 5.40 8.34
CA HIS A 152 -14.51 4.40 7.75
C HIS A 152 -15.17 3.45 8.76
N GLY A 153 -15.03 3.71 10.08
CA GLY A 153 -15.67 2.88 11.11
C GLY A 153 -15.08 1.48 11.29
N LEU A 154 -13.90 1.21 10.73
CA LEU A 154 -13.26 -0.11 10.75
C LEU A 154 -12.22 -0.31 11.85
N ARG A 155 -11.78 0.78 12.50
CA ARG A 155 -10.70 0.73 13.51
C ARG A 155 -10.98 -0.23 14.66
N GLY A 156 -12.24 -0.39 15.07
CA GLY A 156 -12.65 -1.29 16.15
C GLY A 156 -12.44 -2.77 15.85
N HIS A 157 -12.34 -3.16 14.57
CA HIS A 157 -12.08 -4.55 14.20
C HIS A 157 -10.59 -4.93 14.27
N VAL A 158 -9.70 -3.94 14.35
CA VAL A 158 -8.25 -4.10 14.26
C VAL A 158 -7.61 -4.22 15.64
N ALA A 159 -6.94 -5.34 15.88
CA ALA A 159 -6.17 -5.60 17.10
C ALA A 159 -4.87 -4.79 17.13
N GLU A 160 -4.16 -4.72 16.00
CA GLU A 160 -2.85 -4.08 15.89
C GLU A 160 -2.64 -3.49 14.49
N ILE A 161 -1.95 -2.36 14.41
CA ILE A 161 -1.49 -1.76 13.15
C ILE A 161 0.04 -1.69 13.22
N ILE A 162 0.70 -2.46 12.37
CA ILE A 162 2.14 -2.46 12.16
C ILE A 162 2.42 -1.59 10.94
N GLY A 163 2.64 -0.30 11.17
CA GLY A 163 2.99 0.68 10.14
C GLY A 163 4.49 0.76 9.89
N ASP A 164 4.87 1.53 8.86
CA ASP A 164 6.27 1.73 8.44
C ASP A 164 7.03 0.41 8.26
N CYS A 165 6.31 -0.64 7.86
CA CYS A 165 6.81 -2.01 7.87
C CYS A 165 7.56 -2.32 6.57
N ALA A 166 8.89 -2.44 6.68
CA ALA A 166 9.75 -2.86 5.58
C ALA A 166 9.78 -4.40 5.41
N ASP A 167 9.80 -5.15 6.52
CA ASP A 167 9.84 -6.62 6.54
C ASP A 167 8.52 -7.17 7.07
N LYS A 168 7.56 -7.37 6.16
CA LYS A 168 6.24 -7.92 6.51
C LYS A 168 6.32 -9.34 7.08
N PRO A 169 7.09 -10.28 6.52
CA PRO A 169 7.24 -11.61 7.10
C PRO A 169 7.69 -11.61 8.57
N ALA A 170 8.73 -10.83 8.91
CA ALA A 170 9.21 -10.72 10.29
C ALA A 170 8.15 -10.11 11.22
N ALA A 171 7.50 -9.03 10.78
CA ALA A 171 6.44 -8.38 11.54
C ALA A 171 5.25 -9.31 11.82
N ILE A 172 4.82 -10.08 10.81
CA ILE A 172 3.75 -11.06 10.94
C ILE A 172 4.14 -12.12 11.96
N ASN A 173 5.32 -12.73 11.82
CA ASN A 173 5.76 -13.77 12.75
C ASN A 173 5.85 -13.27 14.20
N ALA A 174 6.41 -12.08 14.42
CA ALA A 174 6.46 -11.47 15.76
C ALA A 174 5.06 -11.22 16.34
N ALA A 175 4.10 -10.76 15.54
CA ALA A 175 2.72 -10.55 15.99
C ALA A 175 1.99 -11.87 16.27
N ARG A 176 2.22 -12.91 15.46
CA ARG A 176 1.69 -14.26 15.66
C ARG A 176 2.16 -14.84 16.99
N GLU A 177 3.44 -14.71 17.31
CA GLU A 177 4.02 -15.17 18.58
C GLU A 177 3.38 -14.47 19.77
N ARG A 178 3.25 -13.13 19.74
CA ARG A 178 2.59 -12.35 20.80
C ARG A 178 1.12 -12.76 21.02
N SER A 179 0.44 -13.20 19.97
CA SER A 179 -0.98 -13.58 20.05
C SER A 179 -1.24 -14.94 20.74
N GLY A 180 -0.21 -15.77 20.90
CA GLY A 180 -0.35 -17.14 21.40
C GLY A 180 -1.17 -18.07 20.48
N ARG A 181 -1.41 -17.69 19.22
CA ARG A 181 -2.19 -18.46 18.23
C ARG A 181 -1.48 -18.55 16.87
N PRO A 182 -0.28 -19.16 16.81
CA PRO A 182 0.55 -19.15 15.60
C PRO A 182 -0.13 -19.85 14.40
N ASP A 183 -0.93 -20.89 14.62
CA ASP A 183 -1.41 -21.77 13.53
C ASP A 183 -2.66 -21.28 12.79
N ARG A 184 -3.33 -20.25 13.29
CA ARG A 184 -4.58 -19.72 12.69
C ARG A 184 -4.33 -18.37 12.08
N VAL A 185 -3.57 -18.32 10.99
CA VAL A 185 -3.11 -17.07 10.40
C VAL A 185 -3.25 -17.13 8.88
N LEU A 186 -3.75 -16.05 8.31
CA LEU A 186 -3.68 -15.80 6.88
C LEU A 186 -3.22 -14.38 6.64
N PHE A 187 -2.25 -14.21 5.76
CA PHE A 187 -1.83 -12.92 5.23
C PHE A 187 -2.40 -12.67 3.83
N VAL A 188 -2.87 -11.45 3.59
CA VAL A 188 -3.38 -11.00 2.30
C VAL A 188 -2.72 -9.68 1.92
N ASP A 189 -2.09 -9.66 0.75
CA ASP A 189 -1.35 -8.53 0.18
C ASP A 189 -1.58 -8.49 -1.34
N ASP A 190 -1.64 -7.32 -1.94
CA ASP A 190 -1.77 -7.15 -3.39
C ASP A 190 -0.41 -7.12 -4.11
N ASN A 191 0.67 -6.89 -3.38
CA ASN A 191 2.03 -7.02 -3.88
C ASN A 191 2.49 -8.48 -3.85
N LEU A 192 2.71 -9.05 -5.04
CA LEU A 192 3.09 -10.46 -5.18
C LEU A 192 4.41 -10.80 -4.46
N ASP A 193 5.38 -9.89 -4.43
CA ASP A 193 6.67 -10.17 -3.79
C ASP A 193 6.56 -10.21 -2.26
N ASN A 194 5.66 -9.41 -1.67
CA ASN A 194 5.32 -9.52 -0.24
C ASN A 194 4.69 -10.89 0.06
N VAL A 195 3.75 -11.35 -0.78
CA VAL A 195 3.11 -12.66 -0.62
C VAL A 195 4.14 -13.79 -0.74
N LEU A 196 5.00 -13.76 -1.77
CA LEU A 196 6.06 -14.75 -1.96
C LEU A 196 7.06 -14.75 -0.80
N GLY A 197 7.45 -13.57 -0.32
CA GLY A 197 8.30 -13.41 0.86
C GLY A 197 7.69 -14.06 2.09
N ALA A 198 6.40 -13.81 2.34
CA ALA A 198 5.67 -14.39 3.45
C ALA A 198 5.54 -15.93 3.34
N VAL A 199 5.22 -16.45 2.16
CA VAL A 199 5.17 -17.91 1.90
C VAL A 199 6.52 -18.57 2.18
N ARG A 200 7.63 -17.99 1.67
CA ARG A 200 8.98 -18.49 1.94
C ARG A 200 9.35 -18.48 3.43
N ALA A 201 8.80 -17.53 4.18
CA ALA A 201 8.96 -17.44 5.63
C ALA A 201 7.96 -18.33 6.43
N GLY A 202 7.21 -19.21 5.75
CA GLY A 202 6.26 -20.12 6.40
C GLY A 202 4.96 -19.45 6.88
N VAL A 203 4.60 -18.29 6.34
CA VAL A 203 3.34 -17.60 6.61
C VAL A 203 2.30 -18.00 5.54
N PRO A 204 1.18 -18.64 5.91
CA PRO A 204 0.08 -18.88 4.98
C PRO A 204 -0.41 -17.56 4.39
N SER A 205 -0.37 -17.42 3.07
CA SER A 205 -0.63 -16.16 2.40
C SER A 205 -1.46 -16.35 1.14
N ARG A 206 -2.27 -15.35 0.79
CA ARG A 206 -3.01 -15.27 -0.47
C ARG A 206 -2.79 -13.92 -1.13
N TRP A 207 -2.78 -13.94 -2.47
CA TRP A 207 -2.53 -12.74 -3.27
C TRP A 207 -3.85 -12.06 -3.67
N ALA A 208 -4.04 -10.82 -3.24
CA ALA A 208 -5.24 -10.04 -3.53
C ALA A 208 -5.25 -9.59 -4.99
N ARG A 209 -6.26 -10.01 -5.74
CA ARG A 209 -6.38 -9.72 -7.19
C ARG A 209 -7.14 -8.44 -7.53
N TRP A 210 -7.57 -7.68 -6.53
CA TRP A 210 -8.25 -6.39 -6.74
C TRP A 210 -7.33 -5.18 -6.56
N GLY A 211 -6.14 -5.36 -5.98
CA GLY A 211 -5.16 -4.28 -5.79
C GLY A 211 -4.27 -4.03 -7.01
N TYR A 212 -3.13 -3.39 -6.79
CA TYR A 212 -2.26 -2.92 -7.86
C TYR A 212 -1.39 -4.06 -8.41
N HIS A 213 -1.77 -4.60 -9.56
CA HIS A 213 -1.01 -5.66 -10.22
C HIS A 213 -1.03 -5.56 -11.74
N THR A 214 -0.19 -6.38 -12.39
CA THR A 214 -0.04 -6.42 -13.84
C THR A 214 -0.20 -7.85 -14.36
N ALA A 215 -0.30 -8.00 -15.69
CA ALA A 215 -0.32 -9.31 -16.34
C ALA A 215 0.98 -10.12 -16.08
N GLU A 216 2.11 -9.43 -15.86
CA GLU A 216 3.35 -10.08 -15.44
C GLU A 216 3.19 -10.74 -14.07
N HIS A 217 2.61 -10.03 -13.09
CA HIS A 217 2.35 -10.60 -11.76
C HIS A 217 1.43 -11.81 -11.82
N VAL A 218 0.40 -11.80 -12.67
CA VAL A 218 -0.48 -12.97 -12.87
C VAL A 218 0.31 -14.18 -13.39
N ARG A 219 1.18 -13.99 -14.39
CA ARG A 219 2.02 -15.08 -14.91
C ARG A 219 2.98 -15.60 -13.84
N ARG A 220 3.64 -14.71 -13.11
CA ARG A 220 4.56 -15.06 -12.01
C ARG A 220 3.85 -15.82 -10.89
N ALA A 221 2.67 -15.37 -10.47
CA ALA A 221 1.87 -16.05 -9.45
C ALA A 221 1.51 -17.47 -9.85
N GLY A 222 1.16 -17.70 -11.12
CA GLY A 222 0.90 -19.04 -11.66
C GLY A 222 2.14 -19.94 -11.66
N ALA A 223 3.31 -19.42 -12.05
CA ALA A 223 4.57 -20.16 -12.05
C ALA A 223 5.01 -20.55 -10.62
N GLU A 224 4.79 -19.66 -9.65
CA GLU A 224 5.15 -19.85 -8.24
C GLU A 224 4.04 -20.54 -7.43
N SER A 225 2.95 -20.97 -8.07
CA SER A 225 1.79 -21.61 -7.43
C SER A 225 1.21 -20.82 -6.25
N VAL A 226 1.25 -19.49 -6.32
CA VAL A 226 0.66 -18.61 -5.30
C VAL A 226 -0.85 -18.64 -5.44
N SER A 227 -1.54 -18.92 -4.34
CA SER A 227 -3.01 -18.92 -4.31
C SER A 227 -3.54 -17.49 -4.37
N PRO A 228 -4.29 -17.10 -5.41
CA PRO A 228 -4.97 -15.81 -5.42
C PRO A 228 -6.17 -15.83 -4.46
N ILE A 229 -6.67 -14.64 -4.16
CA ILE A 229 -7.98 -14.42 -3.56
C ILE A 229 -8.66 -13.25 -4.26
N GLU A 230 -9.94 -13.42 -4.56
CA GLU A 230 -10.82 -12.38 -5.09
C GLU A 230 -11.55 -11.67 -3.95
N LEU A 231 -11.96 -10.42 -4.20
CA LEU A 231 -12.55 -9.57 -3.17
C LEU A 231 -13.85 -10.17 -2.58
N ALA A 232 -14.62 -10.89 -3.41
CA ALA A 232 -15.81 -11.62 -2.98
C ALA A 232 -15.49 -12.81 -2.06
N GLU A 233 -14.38 -13.50 -2.29
CA GLU A 233 -13.94 -14.63 -1.47
C GLU A 233 -13.46 -14.17 -0.09
N LEU A 234 -12.77 -13.01 -0.03
CA LEU A 234 -12.30 -12.42 1.23
C LEU A 234 -13.46 -12.19 2.22
N ALA A 235 -14.61 -11.70 1.76
CA ALA A 235 -15.77 -11.44 2.62
C ALA A 235 -16.32 -12.73 3.30
N GLY A 236 -16.15 -13.88 2.66
CA GLY A 236 -16.58 -15.18 3.16
C GLY A 236 -15.53 -15.94 3.98
N LEU A 237 -14.28 -15.46 3.97
CA LEU A 237 -13.13 -16.16 4.54
C LEU A 237 -13.27 -16.38 6.05
N THR A 238 -12.81 -17.53 6.54
CA THR A 238 -12.66 -17.83 7.97
C THR A 238 -11.25 -18.34 8.25
N VAL A 239 -10.65 -17.87 9.34
CA VAL A 239 -9.28 -18.12 9.80
C VAL A 239 -9.28 -18.40 11.29
#